data_AF-A0A257S0L0-F1
#
_entry.id   AF-A0A257S0L0-F1
#
_cell.length_a   1.000
_cell.length_b   1.000
_cell.length_c   1.000
_cell.angle_alpha   90.00
_cell.angle_beta   90.00
_cell.angle_gamma   90.00
#
_symmetry.space_group_name_H-M   'P 1'
#
loop_
_entity.id
_entity.type
_entity.pdbx_description
1 polymer ?
#
loop_
_entity_poly.entity_id
_entity_poly.type
_entity_poly.pdbx_seq_one_letter_code
_entity_poly.pdbx_strand_id
1 'polypeptide(L)'
;MEAGMDAIDRMFTVLARTVRDTQPRYLTQPFEVAELYQTLLPYRHFRRELAIETNEDYELALMQLLSGARGYLIVDDRMRDALSRELASPNPDPGAFRQYAEAQVALSPAALQQHGQAAAEPAPAGGSTVRLSTPASAAAAAAAVDELRCRYCSGKLPQGRRVVFCPHCGQNLTVMNCSACGAELEVGWKFCVACGRSSGQNT
;
A
#
# COMPACT_ATOMS: atom_id res chain seq x y z
N MET A 1 -10.98 -7.02 22.71
CA MET A 1 -9.71 -7.31 22.00
C MET A 1 -9.94 -7.46 20.50
N GLU A 2 -11.18 -7.63 20.03
CA GLU A 2 -11.48 -7.79 18.60
C GLU A 2 -10.99 -6.63 17.73
N ALA A 3 -11.32 -5.37 18.06
CA ALA A 3 -11.01 -4.22 17.20
C ALA A 3 -9.52 -4.07 16.79
N GLY A 4 -8.60 -4.47 17.68
CA GLY A 4 -7.16 -4.52 17.36
C GLY A 4 -6.79 -5.70 16.47
N MET A 5 -7.42 -6.87 16.65
CA MET A 5 -7.25 -8.02 15.75
C MET A 5 -7.80 -7.75 14.35
N ASP A 6 -8.91 -6.99 14.24
CA ASP A 6 -9.44 -6.52 12.96
C ASP A 6 -8.49 -5.54 12.27
N ALA A 7 -7.76 -4.71 13.03
CA ALA A 7 -6.75 -3.80 12.47
C ALA A 7 -5.56 -4.56 11.87
N ILE A 8 -5.07 -5.61 12.53
CA ILE A 8 -3.99 -6.47 12.01
C ILE A 8 -4.43 -7.17 10.71
N ASP A 9 -5.66 -7.69 10.67
CA ASP A 9 -6.20 -8.40 9.50
C ASP A 9 -6.34 -7.48 8.27
N ARG A 10 -6.87 -6.25 8.49
CA ARG A 10 -6.85 -5.17 7.49
C ARG A 10 -5.41 -4.86 7.05
N MET A 11 -4.48 -4.74 7.99
CA MET A 11 -3.10 -4.37 7.69
C MET A 11 -2.33 -5.44 6.91
N PHE A 12 -2.55 -6.73 7.20
CA PHE A 12 -2.03 -7.82 6.37
C PHE A 12 -2.64 -7.81 4.97
N THR A 13 -3.96 -7.67 4.87
CA THR A 13 -4.68 -7.64 3.58
C THR A 13 -4.22 -6.47 2.69
N VAL A 14 -3.97 -5.30 3.29
CA VAL A 14 -3.40 -4.13 2.59
C VAL A 14 -1.93 -4.38 2.24
N LEU A 15 -1.09 -4.87 3.16
CA LEU A 15 0.32 -5.18 2.93
C LEU A 15 0.50 -6.09 1.71
N ALA A 16 -0.15 -7.25 1.72
CA ALA A 16 0.01 -8.24 0.66
C ALA A 16 -0.65 -7.80 -0.66
N ARG A 17 -1.68 -6.93 -0.64
CA ARG A 17 -2.16 -6.25 -1.85
C ARG A 17 -1.11 -5.30 -2.42
N THR A 18 -0.52 -4.43 -1.60
CA THR A 18 0.51 -3.46 -2.02
C THR A 18 1.76 -4.17 -2.52
N VAL A 19 2.21 -5.23 -1.83
CA VAL A 19 3.33 -6.08 -2.28
C VAL A 19 3.04 -6.69 -3.65
N ARG A 20 1.83 -7.21 -3.91
CA ARG A 20 1.47 -7.76 -5.23
C ARG A 20 1.52 -6.73 -6.37
N ASP A 21 1.08 -5.50 -6.13
CA ASP A 21 1.02 -4.46 -7.17
C ASP A 21 2.39 -3.82 -7.45
N THR A 22 3.12 -3.52 -6.36
CA THR A 22 4.37 -2.76 -6.38
C THR A 22 5.60 -3.65 -6.54
N GLN A 23 5.74 -4.70 -5.73
CA GLN A 23 6.96 -5.50 -5.56
C GLN A 23 6.67 -7.00 -5.35
N PRO A 24 6.13 -7.71 -6.37
CA PRO A 24 5.66 -9.09 -6.24
C PRO A 24 6.76 -10.11 -5.85
N ARG A 25 8.04 -9.72 -5.93
CA ARG A 25 9.18 -10.49 -5.40
C ARG A 25 9.08 -10.77 -3.89
N TYR A 26 8.51 -9.87 -3.10
CA TYR A 26 8.40 -10.05 -1.63
C TYR A 26 7.26 -11.02 -1.22
N LEU A 27 6.56 -11.63 -2.19
CA LEU A 27 5.67 -12.77 -1.96
C LEU A 27 6.42 -14.08 -1.77
N THR A 28 7.66 -14.17 -2.27
CA THR A 28 8.51 -15.38 -2.21
C THR A 28 9.89 -15.13 -1.60
N GLN A 29 10.30 -13.86 -1.47
CA GLN A 29 11.56 -13.45 -0.84
C GLN A 29 11.31 -12.71 0.48
N PRO A 30 12.19 -12.85 1.47
CA PRO A 30 12.19 -11.99 2.65
C PRO A 30 12.57 -10.55 2.28
N PHE A 31 12.13 -9.61 3.11
CA PHE A 31 12.42 -8.18 3.03
C PHE A 31 12.64 -7.61 4.44
N GLU A 32 13.18 -6.41 4.53
CA GLU A 32 13.50 -5.77 5.81
C GLU A 32 12.28 -5.16 6.50
N VAL A 33 12.26 -5.13 7.83
CA VAL A 33 11.25 -4.37 8.61
C VAL A 33 11.26 -2.89 8.19
N ALA A 34 12.43 -2.35 7.83
CA ALA A 34 12.61 -1.01 7.27
C ALA A 34 11.72 -0.75 6.04
N GLU A 35 11.72 -1.66 5.06
CA GLU A 35 10.90 -1.58 3.85
C GLU A 35 9.40 -1.64 4.18
N LEU A 36 9.02 -2.38 5.23
CA LEU A 36 7.62 -2.55 5.63
C LEU A 36 6.98 -1.19 5.99
N TYR A 37 7.56 -0.42 6.91
CA TYR A 37 6.96 0.85 7.34
C TYR A 37 7.32 2.07 6.47
N GLN A 38 8.42 2.02 5.70
CA GLN A 38 8.83 3.12 4.82
C GLN A 38 8.20 3.02 3.43
N THR A 39 8.20 1.83 2.83
CA THR A 39 7.85 1.61 1.42
C THR A 39 6.45 0.99 1.27
N LEU A 40 6.17 -0.09 2.02
CA LEU A 40 4.99 -0.94 1.78
C LEU A 40 3.72 -0.49 2.53
N LEU A 41 3.85 -0.01 3.77
CA LEU A 41 2.76 0.48 4.61
C LEU A 41 3.04 1.85 5.27
N PRO A 42 3.45 2.90 4.54
CA PRO A 42 3.60 4.23 5.12
C PRO A 42 2.29 4.73 5.75
N TYR A 43 2.31 4.97 7.07
CA TYR A 43 1.16 5.35 7.92
C TYR A 43 0.25 6.41 7.26
N ARG A 44 0.83 7.50 6.73
CA ARG A 44 0.07 8.61 6.15
C ARG A 44 -0.78 8.21 4.93
N HIS A 45 -0.36 7.20 4.18
CA HIS A 45 -1.07 6.71 3.00
C HIS A 45 -2.24 5.81 3.41
N PHE A 46 -1.97 4.82 4.27
CA PHE A 46 -2.91 3.73 4.54
C PHE A 46 -3.80 3.92 5.78
N ARG A 47 -3.54 4.91 6.67
CA ARG A 47 -4.33 5.12 7.92
C ARG A 47 -5.86 5.10 7.75
N ARG A 48 -6.38 5.60 6.62
CA ARG A 48 -7.82 5.59 6.31
C ARG A 48 -8.36 4.21 5.93
N GLU A 49 -7.57 3.39 5.24
CA GLU A 49 -7.94 2.04 4.83
C GLU A 49 -7.78 1.04 6.00
N LEU A 50 -6.80 1.29 6.88
CA LEU A 50 -6.58 0.53 8.11
C LEU A 50 -7.59 0.85 9.22
N ALA A 51 -8.34 1.96 9.10
CA ALA A 51 -9.18 2.55 10.14
C ALA A 51 -8.41 2.87 11.44
N ILE A 52 -7.20 3.41 11.29
CA ILE A 52 -6.28 3.77 12.38
C ILE A 52 -6.21 5.29 12.52
N GLU A 53 -6.50 5.81 13.72
CA GLU A 53 -6.62 7.25 13.96
C GLU A 53 -5.31 7.92 14.39
N THR A 54 -4.47 7.21 15.16
CA THR A 54 -3.21 7.73 15.73
C THR A 54 -1.99 7.02 15.13
N ASN A 55 -0.81 7.64 15.22
CA ASN A 55 0.43 6.98 14.82
C ASN A 55 0.80 5.85 15.79
N GLU A 56 0.50 6.01 17.07
CA GLU A 56 0.76 5.04 18.14
C GLU A 56 -0.02 3.74 17.94
N ASP A 57 -1.29 3.82 17.56
CA ASP A 57 -2.12 2.64 17.24
C ASP A 57 -1.62 1.89 16.00
N TYR A 58 -1.10 2.61 15.00
CA TYR A 58 -0.39 2.01 13.86
C TYR A 58 0.89 1.28 14.29
N GLU A 59 1.68 1.88 15.19
CA GLU A 59 2.92 1.27 15.67
C GLU A 59 2.67 0.06 16.57
N LEU A 60 1.63 0.09 17.42
CA LEU A 60 1.15 -1.06 18.17
C LEU A 60 0.64 -2.18 17.25
N ALA A 61 -0.18 -1.87 16.26
CA ALA A 61 -0.66 -2.84 15.27
C ALA A 61 0.51 -3.46 14.49
N LEU A 62 1.50 -2.65 14.10
CA LEU A 62 2.71 -3.10 13.40
C LEU A 62 3.57 -4.00 14.29
N MET A 63 3.80 -3.61 15.54
CA MET A 63 4.52 -4.46 16.49
C MET A 63 3.80 -5.78 16.73
N GLN A 64 2.46 -5.76 16.83
CA GLN A 64 1.65 -6.97 17.00
C GLN A 64 1.72 -7.89 15.76
N LEU A 65 1.77 -7.32 14.53
CA LEU A 65 2.02 -8.09 13.31
C LEU A 65 3.43 -8.69 13.30
N LEU A 66 4.45 -7.92 13.69
CA LEU A 66 5.86 -8.34 13.78
C LEU A 66 6.14 -9.31 14.95
N SER A 67 5.29 -9.34 15.98
CA SER A 67 5.31 -10.38 17.02
C SER A 67 4.75 -11.73 16.53
N GLY A 68 4.41 -11.84 15.24
CA GLY A 68 3.87 -13.06 14.63
C GLY A 68 2.39 -13.31 14.90
N ALA A 69 1.62 -12.28 15.28
CA ALA A 69 0.18 -12.45 15.53
C ALA A 69 -0.53 -13.09 14.32
N ARG A 70 -1.34 -14.12 14.61
CA ARG A 70 -2.11 -14.93 13.65
C ARG A 70 -1.27 -15.64 12.57
N GLY A 71 0.07 -15.63 12.67
CA GLY A 71 0.96 -16.28 11.73
C GLY A 71 1.03 -15.62 10.35
N TYR A 72 0.64 -14.34 10.23
CA TYR A 72 0.62 -13.62 8.95
C TYR A 72 2.02 -13.35 8.37
N LEU A 73 3.01 -13.10 9.23
CA LEU A 73 4.41 -12.93 8.86
C LEU A 73 5.27 -14.05 9.45
N ILE A 74 6.21 -14.54 8.64
CA ILE A 74 7.37 -15.30 9.08
C ILE A 74 8.42 -14.28 9.49
N VAL A 75 8.75 -14.26 10.78
CA VAL A 75 9.66 -13.30 11.42
C VAL A 75 10.75 -14.04 12.18
N ASP A 76 11.94 -13.45 12.31
CA ASP A 76 13.03 -14.00 13.11
C ASP A 76 12.60 -14.24 14.58
N ASP A 77 12.97 -15.38 15.16
CA ASP A 77 12.55 -15.77 16.51
C ASP A 77 13.11 -14.86 17.62
N ARG A 78 14.28 -14.24 17.45
CA ARG A 78 14.82 -13.27 18.42
C ARG A 78 14.00 -11.98 18.43
N MET A 79 13.67 -11.47 17.24
CA MET A 79 12.79 -10.31 17.12
C MET A 79 11.39 -10.62 17.65
N ARG A 80 10.83 -11.80 17.32
CA ARG A 80 9.51 -12.23 17.79
C ARG A 80 9.44 -12.26 19.32
N ASP A 81 10.39 -12.93 19.96
CA ASP A 81 10.48 -13.07 21.42
C ASP A 81 10.64 -11.69 22.10
N ALA A 82 11.51 -10.82 21.56
CA ALA A 82 11.70 -9.47 22.08
C ALA A 82 10.41 -8.62 22.01
N LEU A 83 9.78 -8.52 20.83
CA LEU A 83 8.56 -7.73 20.64
C LEU A 83 7.36 -8.32 21.39
N SER A 84 7.29 -9.65 21.55
CA SER A 84 6.23 -10.30 22.35
C SER A 84 6.34 -9.98 23.84
N ARG A 85 7.57 -9.88 24.37
CA ARG A 85 7.82 -9.46 25.76
C ARG A 85 7.54 -7.97 25.96
N GLU A 86 7.84 -7.15 24.97
CA GLU A 86 7.54 -5.72 25.00
C GLU A 86 6.01 -5.49 25.05
N LEU A 87 5.24 -6.15 24.18
CA LEU A 87 3.77 -6.10 24.20
C LEU A 87 3.13 -6.65 25.49
N ALA A 88 3.82 -7.54 26.20
CA ALA A 88 3.37 -8.05 27.51
C ALA A 88 3.75 -7.14 28.69
N SER A 89 4.55 -6.08 28.45
CA SER A 89 4.97 -5.14 29.48
C SER A 89 3.88 -4.12 29.81
N PRO A 90 3.80 -3.60 31.05
CA PRO A 90 2.74 -2.67 31.46
C PRO A 90 2.84 -1.29 30.81
N ASN A 91 3.97 -0.96 30.19
CA ASN A 91 4.19 0.24 29.38
C ASN A 91 5.03 -0.16 28.15
N PRO A 92 4.41 -0.70 27.09
CA PRO A 92 5.14 -1.12 25.88
C PRO A 92 5.64 0.11 25.13
N ASP A 93 6.90 0.11 24.67
CA ASP A 93 7.38 1.14 23.74
C ASP A 93 6.93 0.82 22.30
N PRO A 94 5.94 1.52 21.72
CA PRO A 94 5.40 1.18 20.40
C PRO A 94 6.46 1.27 19.29
N GLY A 95 7.52 2.05 19.48
CA GLY A 95 8.64 2.20 18.55
C GLY A 95 9.69 1.10 18.61
N ALA A 96 9.59 0.13 19.54
CA ALA A 96 10.64 -0.86 19.78
C ALA A 96 11.00 -1.72 18.56
N PHE A 97 10.10 -1.90 17.59
CA PHE A 97 10.40 -2.60 16.33
C PHE A 97 11.46 -1.90 15.48
N ARG A 98 11.66 -0.59 15.64
CA ARG A 98 12.62 0.22 14.86
C ARG A 98 14.08 -0.19 15.10
N GLN A 99 14.40 -0.79 16.26
CA GLN A 99 15.74 -1.34 16.52
C GLN A 99 16.04 -2.58 15.65
N TYR A 100 15.01 -3.21 15.09
CA TYR A 100 15.08 -4.37 14.20
C TYR A 100 14.81 -3.99 12.74
N ALA A 101 15.09 -2.74 12.34
CA ALA A 101 14.86 -2.26 10.98
C ALA A 101 15.48 -3.16 9.90
N GLU A 102 16.71 -3.64 10.12
CA GLU A 102 17.45 -4.56 9.22
C GLU A 102 17.05 -6.03 9.36
N ALA A 103 16.13 -6.38 10.27
CA ALA A 103 15.67 -7.75 10.45
C ALA A 103 14.81 -8.19 9.26
N GLN A 104 14.97 -9.44 8.84
CA GLN A 104 14.24 -10.00 7.71
C GLN A 104 12.89 -10.59 8.15
N VAL A 105 11.87 -10.28 7.36
CA VAL A 105 10.50 -10.80 7.47
C VAL A 105 10.02 -11.28 6.10
N ALA A 106 9.17 -12.30 6.09
CA ALA A 106 8.53 -12.79 4.87
C ALA A 106 7.01 -12.93 5.09
N LEU A 107 6.24 -12.80 4.02
CA LEU A 107 4.80 -13.08 4.05
C LEU A 107 4.58 -14.59 4.18
N SER A 108 3.74 -15.03 5.13
CA SER A 108 3.40 -16.44 5.26
C SER A 108 2.59 -16.92 4.05
N PRO A 109 3.04 -17.94 3.29
CA PRO A 109 2.30 -18.42 2.12
C PRO A 109 0.92 -18.98 2.48
N ALA A 110 0.79 -19.60 3.66
CA ALA A 110 -0.50 -20.06 4.19
C ALA A 110 -1.49 -18.90 4.44
N ALA A 111 -1.02 -17.78 4.97
CA ALA A 111 -1.84 -16.58 5.18
C ALA A 111 -2.24 -15.95 3.84
N LEU A 112 -1.32 -15.86 2.89
CA LEU A 112 -1.61 -15.41 1.53
C LEU A 112 -2.70 -16.29 0.88
N GLN A 113 -2.62 -17.62 1.03
CA GLN A 113 -3.65 -18.55 0.54
C GLN A 113 -5.01 -18.32 1.21
N GLN A 114 -5.06 -18.19 2.53
CA GLN A 114 -6.29 -17.97 3.29
C GLN A 114 -7.02 -16.67 2.91
N HIS A 115 -6.27 -15.60 2.63
CA HIS A 115 -6.83 -14.30 2.23
C HIS A 115 -7.06 -14.16 0.71
N GLY A 116 -6.90 -15.24 -0.08
CA GLY A 116 -7.02 -15.20 -1.54
C GLY A 116 -5.91 -14.40 -2.24
N GLN A 117 -4.84 -14.08 -1.51
CA GLN A 117 -3.69 -13.28 -1.94
C GLN A 117 -2.45 -14.13 -2.29
N ALA A 118 -2.57 -15.45 -2.39
CA ALA A 118 -1.56 -16.33 -2.98
C ALA A 118 -1.23 -15.90 -4.42
N ALA A 119 0.07 -15.83 -4.75
CA ALA A 119 0.53 -15.50 -6.09
C ALA A 119 -0.20 -16.37 -7.11
N ALA A 120 -0.84 -15.74 -8.10
CA ALA A 120 -1.62 -16.47 -9.08
C ALA A 120 -0.67 -17.27 -9.97
N GLU A 121 -0.71 -18.59 -9.84
CA GLU A 121 -0.16 -19.48 -10.87
C GLU A 121 -0.87 -19.15 -12.20
N PRO A 122 -0.16 -19.05 -13.33
CA PRO A 122 -0.71 -18.50 -14.56
C PRO A 122 -1.78 -19.43 -15.15
N ALA A 123 -3.04 -19.16 -14.81
CA ALA A 123 -4.18 -19.75 -15.48
C ALA A 123 -4.10 -19.45 -17.00
N PRO A 124 -4.22 -20.47 -17.88
CA PRO A 124 -4.04 -20.27 -19.30
C PRO A 124 -5.12 -19.34 -19.86
N ALA A 125 -4.69 -18.32 -20.61
CA ALA A 125 -5.58 -17.38 -21.26
C ALA A 125 -6.45 -18.08 -22.32
N GLY A 126 -7.76 -17.85 -22.29
CA GLY A 126 -8.68 -18.36 -23.29
C GLY A 126 -9.94 -17.50 -23.40
N GLY A 127 -10.26 -17.06 -24.63
CA GLY A 127 -11.58 -16.50 -24.93
C GLY A 127 -11.71 -14.98 -25.03
N SER A 128 -10.73 -14.27 -25.60
CA SER A 128 -11.00 -12.92 -26.11
C SER A 128 -11.94 -13.01 -27.32
N THR A 129 -13.16 -12.48 -27.19
CA THR A 129 -14.05 -12.25 -28.35
C THR A 129 -14.20 -10.76 -28.58
N VAL A 130 -13.53 -10.29 -29.63
CA VAL A 130 -13.63 -8.90 -30.10
C VAL A 130 -15.05 -8.64 -30.56
N ARG A 131 -15.64 -7.53 -30.09
CA ARG A 131 -16.74 -6.86 -30.82
C ARG A 131 -16.31 -5.46 -31.20
N LEU A 132 -16.37 -5.21 -32.50
CA LEU A 132 -15.96 -3.96 -33.14
C LEU A 132 -17.03 -2.88 -32.95
N SER A 133 -16.57 -1.63 -32.94
CA SER A 133 -17.32 -0.36 -32.87
C SER A 133 -18.41 -0.22 -33.97
N THR A 134 -19.30 0.79 -34.03
CA THR A 134 -19.05 2.26 -34.04
C THR A 134 -20.40 3.04 -33.81
N PRO A 135 -20.52 4.40 -33.87
CA PRO A 135 -21.30 5.14 -32.86
C PRO A 135 -22.42 6.07 -33.42
N ALA A 136 -23.12 6.78 -32.52
CA ALA A 136 -23.75 8.09 -32.84
C ALA A 136 -23.95 8.96 -31.58
N SER A 137 -23.63 10.25 -31.70
CA SER A 137 -23.92 11.35 -30.73
C SER A 137 -25.36 11.86 -30.95
N ALA A 138 -26.02 12.76 -30.21
CA ALA A 138 -25.70 13.68 -29.11
C ALA A 138 -27.07 14.04 -28.41
N ALA A 139 -27.24 14.97 -27.45
CA ALA A 139 -26.37 15.80 -26.62
C ALA A 139 -27.18 16.31 -25.39
N ALA A 140 -26.53 16.67 -24.27
CA ALA A 140 -27.08 17.62 -23.30
C ALA A 140 -25.94 18.26 -22.48
N ALA A 141 -25.74 19.57 -22.65
CA ALA A 141 -24.75 20.32 -21.89
C ALA A 141 -25.34 20.78 -20.53
N ALA A 142 -24.63 20.48 -19.45
CA ALA A 142 -24.70 21.22 -18.21
C ALA A 142 -23.26 21.50 -17.78
N ALA A 143 -22.96 22.74 -17.37
CA ALA A 143 -21.60 23.19 -17.14
C ALA A 143 -20.94 22.42 -15.98
N ALA A 144 -20.08 21.47 -16.32
CA ALA A 144 -19.17 20.87 -15.36
C ALA A 144 -18.11 21.92 -14.97
N VAL A 145 -18.33 22.57 -13.82
CA VAL A 145 -17.22 23.07 -13.03
C VAL A 145 -16.42 21.84 -12.61
N ASP A 146 -15.37 21.54 -13.38
CA ASP A 146 -14.57 20.34 -13.18
C ASP A 146 -14.04 20.35 -11.74
N GLU A 147 -14.59 19.44 -10.93
CA GLU A 147 -14.34 19.39 -9.50
C GLU A 147 -12.96 18.75 -9.32
N LEU A 148 -11.93 19.58 -9.48
CA LEU A 148 -10.54 19.18 -9.59
C LEU A 148 -10.20 18.19 -8.46
N ARG A 149 -9.88 16.95 -8.82
CA ARG A 149 -9.61 15.87 -7.85
C ARG A 149 -8.12 15.55 -7.81
N CYS A 150 -7.65 15.21 -6.61
CA CYS A 150 -6.30 14.69 -6.43
C CYS A 150 -6.14 13.38 -7.22
N ARG A 151 -5.15 13.32 -8.10
CA ARG A 151 -4.83 12.14 -8.93
C ARG A 151 -4.47 10.88 -8.12
N TYR A 152 -4.16 11.03 -6.83
CA TYR A 152 -3.65 9.98 -5.96
C TYR A 152 -4.68 9.51 -4.93
N CYS A 153 -5.40 10.41 -4.27
CA CYS A 153 -6.37 10.07 -3.22
C CYS A 153 -7.82 10.40 -3.56
N SER A 154 -8.10 10.85 -4.79
CA SER A 154 -9.43 11.25 -5.29
C SER A 154 -10.14 12.37 -4.51
N GLY A 155 -9.46 12.97 -3.53
CA GLY A 155 -9.98 14.05 -2.69
C GLY A 155 -10.18 15.35 -3.47
N LYS A 156 -11.21 16.11 -3.10
CA LYS A 156 -11.58 17.38 -3.77
C LYS A 156 -10.49 18.42 -3.54
N LEU A 157 -10.01 19.07 -4.60
CA LEU A 157 -9.06 20.18 -4.53
C LEU A 157 -9.83 21.51 -4.62
N PRO A 158 -9.39 22.56 -3.92
CA PRO A 158 -9.98 23.89 -4.05
C PRO A 158 -9.81 24.42 -5.49
N GLN A 159 -10.90 24.89 -6.08
CA GLN A 159 -10.93 25.47 -7.42
C GLN A 159 -10.27 26.87 -7.42
N GLY A 160 -9.80 27.33 -8.59
CA GLY A 160 -9.30 28.70 -8.76
C GLY A 160 -7.88 28.98 -8.23
N ARG A 161 -7.15 28.00 -7.68
CA ARG A 161 -5.75 28.16 -7.24
C ARG A 161 -4.90 26.96 -7.65
N ARG A 162 -3.65 27.19 -8.08
CA ARG A 162 -2.66 26.11 -8.31
C ARG A 162 -2.29 25.48 -6.96
N VAL A 163 -2.76 24.26 -6.72
CA VAL A 163 -2.46 23.50 -5.50
C VAL A 163 -1.15 22.74 -5.70
N VAL A 164 -0.11 23.11 -4.96
CA VAL A 164 1.21 22.44 -5.02
C VAL A 164 1.18 21.13 -4.23
N PHE A 165 0.56 21.12 -3.05
CA PHE A 165 0.42 19.93 -2.20
C PHE A 165 -1.05 19.66 -1.89
N CYS A 166 -1.50 18.41 -2.04
CA CYS A 166 -2.89 18.05 -1.78
C CYS A 166 -3.21 18.11 -0.28
N PRO A 167 -4.24 18.87 0.18
CA PRO A 167 -4.61 18.95 1.60
C PRO A 167 -5.22 17.65 2.16
N HIS A 168 -5.61 16.69 1.31
CA HIS A 168 -6.21 15.43 1.73
C HIS A 168 -5.21 14.27 1.91
N CYS A 169 -4.10 14.25 1.17
CA CYS A 169 -3.08 13.19 1.26
C CYS A 169 -1.63 13.69 1.41
N GLY A 170 -1.39 15.00 1.35
CA GLY A 170 -0.04 15.60 1.43
C GLY A 170 0.80 15.50 0.15
N GLN A 171 0.33 14.80 -0.89
CA GLN A 171 1.12 14.55 -2.10
C GLN A 171 1.44 15.83 -2.88
N ASN A 172 2.68 15.95 -3.36
CA ASN A 172 3.06 17.00 -4.30
C ASN A 172 2.37 16.76 -5.66
N LEU A 173 1.64 17.75 -6.15
CA LEU A 173 0.88 17.71 -7.40
C LEU A 173 1.62 18.39 -8.57
N THR A 174 2.79 18.99 -8.34
CA THR A 174 3.62 19.58 -9.42
C THR A 174 4.57 18.57 -10.07
N VAL A 175 4.70 17.37 -9.50
CA VAL A 175 5.50 16.26 -10.01
C VAL A 175 4.58 15.11 -10.43
N MET A 176 5.00 14.36 -11.44
CA MET A 176 4.35 13.10 -11.80
C MET A 176 4.95 12.01 -10.91
N ASN A 177 4.14 11.33 -10.10
CA ASN A 177 4.57 10.14 -9.38
C ASN A 177 4.13 8.89 -10.13
N CYS A 178 4.93 7.82 -10.06
CA CYS A 178 4.54 6.52 -10.59
C CYS A 178 3.27 6.01 -9.88
N SER A 179 2.24 5.67 -10.65
CA SER A 179 0.98 5.16 -10.10
C SER A 179 1.07 3.78 -9.42
N ALA A 180 2.18 3.06 -9.57
CA ALA A 180 2.40 1.74 -8.96
C ALA A 180 3.42 1.71 -7.80
N CYS A 181 4.29 2.73 -7.65
CA CYS A 181 5.29 2.76 -6.58
C CYS A 181 5.50 4.13 -5.92
N GLY A 182 4.76 5.17 -6.32
CA GLY A 182 4.85 6.50 -5.73
C GLY A 182 6.12 7.30 -6.04
N ALA A 183 7.17 6.69 -6.59
CA ALA A 183 8.42 7.39 -6.93
C ALA A 183 8.18 8.56 -7.90
N GLU A 184 8.90 9.67 -7.69
CA GLU A 184 8.87 10.83 -8.57
C GLU A 184 9.47 10.48 -9.95
N LEU A 185 8.85 11.02 -10.99
CA LEU A 185 9.08 10.66 -12.39
C LEU A 185 9.16 11.95 -13.22
N GLU A 186 10.27 12.10 -13.94
CA GLU A 186 10.44 13.23 -14.86
C GLU A 186 9.52 13.14 -16.08
N VAL A 187 9.04 14.30 -16.53
CA VAL A 187 8.13 14.40 -17.68
C VAL A 187 8.87 14.03 -18.96
N GLY A 188 8.47 12.93 -19.59
CA GLY A 188 9.08 12.38 -20.80
C GLY A 188 9.71 11.00 -20.63
N TRP A 189 9.87 10.52 -19.39
CA TRP A 189 10.38 9.16 -19.13
C TRP A 189 9.33 8.09 -19.41
N LYS A 190 9.65 7.14 -20.31
CA LYS A 190 8.77 6.02 -20.67
C LYS A 190 8.55 5.01 -19.53
N PHE A 191 9.50 4.87 -18.61
CA PHE A 191 9.47 3.89 -17.52
C PHE A 191 9.94 4.52 -16.20
N CYS A 192 9.37 4.07 -15.08
CA CYS A 192 9.81 4.48 -13.75
C CYS A 192 11.16 3.84 -13.40
N VAL A 193 12.12 4.64 -12.92
CA VAL A 193 13.42 4.15 -12.44
C VAL A 193 13.34 3.22 -11.23
N ALA A 194 12.32 3.39 -10.37
CA ALA A 194 12.22 2.65 -9.11
C ALA A 194 11.52 1.29 -9.25
N CYS A 195 10.55 1.15 -10.17
CA CYS A 195 9.78 -0.10 -10.33
C CYS A 195 9.71 -0.64 -11.78
N GLY A 196 10.33 0.03 -12.75
CA GLY A 196 10.34 -0.38 -14.17
C GLY A 196 9.00 -0.22 -14.90
N ARG A 197 7.89 0.10 -14.22
CA ARG A 197 6.57 0.20 -14.84
C ARG A 197 6.51 1.38 -15.83
N SER A 198 5.83 1.18 -16.95
CA SER A 198 5.64 2.21 -17.97
C SER A 198 4.79 3.37 -17.46
N SER A 199 5.27 4.59 -17.67
CA SER A 199 4.53 5.83 -17.47
C SER A 199 3.53 5.95 -18.62
N GLY A 200 2.22 5.77 -18.34
CA GLY A 200 1.17 5.58 -19.36
C GLY A 200 0.87 6.77 -20.27
N GLN A 201 1.83 7.17 -21.09
CA GLN A 201 1.75 8.24 -22.09
C GLN A 201 2.34 7.74 -23.41
N ASN A 202 1.55 6.96 -24.17
CA ASN A 202 1.90 6.56 -25.53
C ASN A 202 0.66 6.64 -26.43
N THR A 203 0.25 7.89 -26.69
CA THR A 203 -0.49 8.34 -27.87
C THR A 203 0.13 9.67 -28.28
#